data_AF-A0A833JF03-F1
#
_entry.id   AF-A0A833JF03-F1
#
_cell.length_a   1.000
_cell.length_b   1.000
_cell.length_c   1.000
_cell.angle_alpha   90.00
_cell.angle_beta   90.00
_cell.angle_gamma   90.00
#
_symmetry.space_group_name_H-M   'P 1'
#
loop_
_entity.id
_entity.type
_entity.pdbx_description
1 polymer ?
#
loop_
_entity_poly.entity_id
_entity_poly.type
_entity_poly.pdbx_seq_one_letter_code
_entity_poly.pdbx_strand_id
1 'polypeptide(L)'
;MVFWHNQRYEKLEKICTGDPLKQLPEHKFPWLLLNFTFLDLDGDTWIVEVSCTNINPYKSSNKVKADFILEAQAKVSSENLKKMEISSRRLDMMGVHSWNKLEESLQTSAVLEFDRIELKAKEVAGKIIEDIKNKYSLKLKAQMLLSKIKLSPISGFSMSD
;
A
#
# COMPACT_ATOMS: atom_id res chain seq x y z
N MET A 1 9.11 36.75 16.45
CA MET A 1 7.86 36.27 17.09
C MET A 1 7.18 35.36 16.09
N VAL A 2 6.86 34.08 16.30
CA VAL A 2 6.85 33.18 17.46
C VAL A 2 7.40 31.85 16.94
N PHE A 3 8.52 31.37 17.51
CA PHE A 3 8.94 29.98 17.34
C PHE A 3 7.83 29.12 17.94
N TRP A 4 7.21 28.25 17.15
CA TRP A 4 6.30 27.23 17.64
C TRP A 4 7.08 26.32 18.59
N HIS A 5 7.02 26.67 19.89
CA HIS A 5 7.47 25.82 20.97
C HIS A 5 6.57 24.59 20.98
N ASN A 6 7.03 23.55 20.31
CA ASN A 6 6.33 22.29 20.27
C ASN A 6 6.61 21.54 21.58
N GLN A 7 5.78 21.79 22.60
CA GLN A 7 5.86 21.20 23.95
C GLN A 7 5.92 19.66 23.98
N ARG A 8 5.68 18.99 22.83
CA ARG A 8 5.81 17.54 22.68
C ARG A 8 7.26 17.06 22.75
N TYR A 9 8.23 17.86 22.30
CA TYR A 9 9.65 17.48 22.28
C TYR A 9 10.37 17.66 23.63
N GLU A 10 10.01 18.68 24.42
CA GLU A 10 10.58 18.86 25.77
C GLU A 10 10.20 17.73 26.74
N LYS A 11 9.03 17.10 26.53
CA LYS A 11 8.66 15.90 27.28
C LYS A 11 9.41 14.65 26.82
N LEU A 12 9.90 14.59 25.58
CA LEU A 12 10.69 13.46 25.08
C LEU A 12 12.11 13.48 25.64
N GLU A 13 12.72 14.64 25.81
CA GLU A 13 14.10 14.75 26.33
C GLU A 13 14.22 14.40 27.83
N LYS A 14 13.17 14.62 28.64
CA LYS A 14 13.17 14.26 30.07
C LYS A 14 13.05 12.77 30.35
N ILE A 15 12.65 11.95 29.37
CA ILE A 15 12.34 10.51 29.58
C ILE A 15 13.48 9.61 29.02
N CYS A 16 14.48 10.19 28.37
CA CYS A 16 15.61 9.48 27.76
C CYS A 16 16.76 9.14 28.72
N THR A 17 16.47 8.40 29.79
CA THR A 17 17.49 7.60 30.51
C THR A 17 16.98 6.17 30.68
N GLY A 18 16.90 5.45 29.57
CA GLY A 18 16.46 4.06 29.55
C GLY A 18 16.31 3.53 28.14
N ASP A 19 16.54 2.23 28.00
CA ASP A 19 16.42 1.41 26.79
C ASP A 19 15.35 1.94 25.79
N PRO A 20 15.73 2.37 24.57
CA PRO A 20 14.86 3.08 23.61
C PRO A 20 13.66 2.25 23.13
N LEU A 21 13.59 0.97 23.50
CA LEU A 21 12.54 0.03 23.10
C LEU A 21 11.42 -0.09 24.14
N LYS A 22 11.67 0.29 25.40
CA LYS A 22 10.68 0.21 26.50
C LYS A 22 9.68 1.37 26.53
N GLN A 23 9.88 2.40 25.71
CA GLN A 23 9.02 3.58 25.66
C GLN A 23 8.37 3.80 24.29
N LEU A 24 8.52 2.85 23.36
CA LEU A 24 7.63 2.83 22.20
C LEU A 24 6.22 2.55 22.74
N PRO A 25 5.24 3.44 22.50
CA PRO A 25 3.88 3.23 23.00
C PRO A 25 3.43 1.84 22.56
N GLU A 26 2.91 1.06 23.50
CA GLU A 26 2.43 -0.31 23.27
C GLU A 26 1.67 -0.41 21.94
N HIS A 27 2.36 -1.02 20.97
CA HIS A 27 1.89 -1.75 19.80
C HIS A 27 0.46 -1.44 19.30
N LYS A 28 0.32 -0.45 18.42
CA LYS A 28 -0.70 -0.46 17.36
C LYS A 28 -0.02 -0.63 16.01
N PHE A 29 0.55 -1.82 15.80
CA PHE A 29 0.88 -2.26 14.46
C PHE A 29 -0.39 -2.79 13.78
N PRO A 30 -0.56 -2.61 12.46
CA PRO A 30 0.36 -1.93 11.54
C PRO A 30 0.40 -0.41 11.73
N TRP A 31 1.60 0.17 11.72
CA TRP A 31 1.81 1.61 11.71
C TRP A 31 1.84 2.10 10.26
N LEU A 32 0.78 2.77 9.82
CA LEU A 32 0.73 3.40 8.51
C LEU A 32 1.76 4.54 8.44
N LEU A 33 2.76 4.37 7.59
CA LEU A 33 3.84 5.34 7.39
C LEU A 33 3.56 6.27 6.21
N LEU A 34 2.97 5.73 5.14
CA LEU A 34 2.67 6.48 3.92
C LEU A 34 1.33 6.06 3.35
N ASN A 35 0.57 7.04 2.87
CA ASN A 35 -0.59 6.84 2.03
C ASN A 35 -0.59 7.95 0.96
N PHE A 36 -0.59 7.57 -0.30
CA PHE A 36 -0.65 8.52 -1.41
C PHE A 36 -1.24 7.89 -2.65
N THR A 37 -1.64 8.74 -3.59
CA THR A 37 -2.18 8.34 -4.87
C THR A 37 -1.27 8.78 -6.01
N PHE A 38 -1.29 8.02 -7.10
CA PHE A 38 -0.62 8.41 -8.34
C PHE A 38 -1.39 7.89 -9.56
N LEU A 39 -1.13 8.48 -10.72
CA LEU A 39 -1.66 8.01 -12.00
C LEU A 39 -0.62 7.15 -12.71
N ASP A 40 -1.05 6.00 -13.23
CA ASP A 40 -0.22 5.25 -14.17
C ASP A 40 -0.20 5.92 -15.56
N LEU A 41 0.56 5.33 -16.48
CA LEU A 41 0.75 5.88 -17.83
C LEU A 41 -0.54 5.94 -18.65
N ASP A 42 -1.53 5.10 -18.34
CA ASP A 42 -2.82 5.08 -19.02
C ASP A 42 -3.89 5.90 -18.27
N GLY A 43 -3.51 6.58 -17.18
CA GLY A 43 -4.38 7.45 -16.40
C GLY A 43 -5.28 6.76 -15.38
N ASP A 44 -5.03 5.49 -15.04
CA ASP A 44 -5.73 4.86 -13.91
C ASP A 44 -5.09 5.30 -12.58
N THR A 45 -5.94 5.60 -11.60
CA THR A 45 -5.50 6.00 -10.26
C THR A 45 -5.13 4.79 -9.42
N TRP A 46 -3.90 4.80 -8.93
CA TRP A 46 -3.36 3.87 -7.95
C TRP A 46 -3.33 4.52 -6.58
N ILE A 47 -3.72 3.75 -5.56
CA ILE A 47 -3.57 4.08 -4.14
C ILE A 47 -2.46 3.18 -3.61
N VAL A 48 -1.47 3.77 -2.93
CA VAL A 48 -0.38 3.02 -2.30
C VAL A 48 -0.35 3.32 -0.82
N GLU A 49 -0.30 2.25 -0.04
CA GLU A 49 -0.15 2.30 1.41
C GLU A 49 1.12 1.57 1.79
N VAL A 50 1.93 2.19 2.65
CA VAL A 50 3.11 1.56 3.26
C VAL A 50 2.93 1.56 4.75
N SER A 51 2.91 0.36 5.33
CA SER A 51 2.80 0.15 6.76
C SER A 51 4.03 -0.55 7.29
N CYS A 52 4.52 -0.13 8.45
CA CYS A 52 5.42 -0.94 9.24
C CYS A 52 4.60 -1.91 10.09
N THR A 53 4.89 -3.20 10.02
CA THR A 53 4.14 -4.24 10.75
C THR A 53 4.85 -4.70 12.00
N ASN A 54 6.16 -4.51 12.07
CA ASN A 54 6.95 -4.92 13.21
C ASN A 54 8.26 -4.12 13.29
N ILE A 55 8.73 -3.86 14.50
CA ILE A 55 10.04 -3.26 14.77
C ILE A 55 10.66 -4.04 15.91
N ASN A 56 11.79 -4.69 15.65
CA ASN A 56 12.53 -5.45 16.64
C ASN A 56 13.94 -4.89 16.83
N PRO A 57 14.51 -4.94 18.04
CA PRO A 57 15.91 -4.61 18.27
C PRO A 57 16.82 -5.50 17.41
N TYR A 58 17.85 -4.93 16.78
CA TYR A 58 18.79 -5.70 15.99
C TYR A 58 20.18 -5.74 16.65
N LYS A 59 20.45 -6.84 17.36
CA LYS A 59 21.70 -7.10 18.10
C LYS A 59 21.97 -5.99 19.13
N SER A 60 23.16 -6.00 19.75
CA SER A 60 23.62 -4.97 20.71
C SER A 60 24.01 -3.65 20.03
N SER A 61 23.28 -3.23 18.99
CA SER A 61 23.55 -2.02 18.21
C SER A 61 22.37 -1.06 18.28
N ASN A 62 22.59 0.23 18.00
CA ASN A 62 21.54 1.25 17.91
C ASN A 62 20.63 1.08 16.67
N LYS A 63 20.45 -0.14 16.17
CA LYS A 63 19.67 -0.46 14.97
C LYS A 63 18.48 -1.35 15.33
N VAL A 64 17.44 -1.22 14.52
CA VAL A 64 16.24 -2.03 14.57
C VAL A 64 16.05 -2.74 13.24
N LYS A 65 15.46 -3.94 13.30
CA LYS A 65 14.89 -4.61 12.14
C LYS A 65 13.42 -4.19 12.05
N ALA A 66 13.08 -3.46 11.01
CA ALA A 66 11.71 -3.06 10.70
C ALA A 66 11.18 -3.91 9.54
N ASP A 67 9.98 -4.46 9.72
CA ASP A 67 9.23 -5.17 8.69
C ASP A 67 8.17 -4.23 8.10
N PHE A 68 8.07 -4.21 6.78
CA PHE A 68 7.20 -3.33 6.01
C PHE A 68 6.28 -4.17 5.13
N ILE A 69 5.03 -3.74 5.02
CA ILE A 69 4.08 -4.19 4.02
C ILE A 69 3.69 -2.98 3.19
N LEU A 70 3.84 -3.10 1.88
CA LEU A 70 3.32 -2.16 0.91
C LEU A 70 2.16 -2.81 0.16
N GLU A 71 1.04 -2.11 0.07
CA GLU A 71 -0.12 -2.51 -0.73
C GLU A 71 -0.43 -1.41 -1.75
N ALA A 72 -0.52 -1.78 -3.01
CA ALA A 72 -0.90 -0.88 -4.10
C ALA A 72 -2.14 -1.42 -4.77
N GLN A 73 -3.16 -0.58 -4.94
CA GLN A 73 -4.45 -0.97 -5.49
C GLN A 73 -4.93 0.05 -6.51
N ALA A 74 -5.52 -0.43 -7.60
CA ALA A 74 -6.16 0.41 -8.59
C ALA A 74 -7.49 -0.19 -9.04
N LYS A 75 -8.42 0.69 -9.40
CA LYS A 75 -9.64 0.31 -10.10
C LYS A 75 -9.53 0.82 -11.53
N VAL A 76 -9.56 -0.08 -12.51
CA VAL A 76 -9.44 0.32 -13.92
C VAL A 76 -10.63 1.20 -14.29
N SER A 77 -10.32 2.37 -14.86
CA SER A 77 -11.29 3.39 -15.25
C SER A 77 -12.23 2.89 -16.34
N SER A 78 -13.44 3.48 -16.39
CA SER A 78 -14.43 3.15 -17.42
C SER A 78 -13.92 3.43 -18.84
N GLU A 79 -13.07 4.44 -19.01
CA GLU A 79 -12.43 4.78 -20.28
C GLU A 79 -11.46 3.69 -20.74
N ASN A 80 -10.60 3.21 -19.84
CA ASN A 80 -9.65 2.14 -20.17
C ASN A 80 -10.36 0.80 -20.37
N LEU A 81 -11.43 0.52 -19.62
CA LEU A 81 -12.28 -0.66 -19.86
C LEU A 81 -12.92 -0.64 -21.27
N LYS A 82 -13.38 0.53 -21.74
CA LYS A 82 -13.89 0.68 -23.11
C LYS A 82 -12.80 0.40 -24.15
N LYS A 83 -11.59 0.92 -23.95
CA LYS A 83 -10.44 0.66 -24.84
C LYS A 83 -10.05 -0.83 -24.88
N MET A 84 -10.30 -1.57 -23.80
CA MET A 84 -10.07 -3.02 -23.72
C MET A 84 -11.26 -3.85 -24.20
N GLU A 85 -12.35 -3.22 -24.67
CA GLU A 85 -13.60 -3.87 -25.08
C GLU A 85 -14.25 -4.71 -23.95
N ILE A 86 -13.98 -4.39 -22.68
CA ILE A 86 -14.59 -5.05 -21.53
C ILE A 86 -15.87 -4.32 -21.13
N SER A 87 -17.00 -4.99 -21.27
CA SER A 87 -18.31 -4.45 -20.88
C SER A 87 -18.53 -4.54 -19.37
N SER A 88 -18.29 -3.43 -18.66
CA SER A 88 -18.54 -3.36 -17.21
C SER A 88 -19.98 -3.69 -16.84
N ARG A 89 -20.95 -3.15 -17.60
CA ARG A 89 -22.38 -3.38 -17.39
C ARG A 89 -22.75 -4.87 -17.38
N ARG A 90 -22.18 -5.66 -18.29
CA ARG A 90 -22.45 -7.11 -18.35
C ARG A 90 -21.92 -7.84 -17.11
N LEU A 91 -20.73 -7.46 -16.67
CA LEU A 91 -20.07 -8.08 -15.50
C LEU A 91 -20.78 -7.72 -14.20
N ASP A 92 -21.25 -6.48 -14.09
CA ASP A 92 -22.07 -6.03 -12.96
C ASP A 92 -23.41 -6.79 -12.92
N MET A 93 -24.07 -6.99 -14.07
CA MET A 93 -25.30 -7.81 -14.15
C MET A 93 -25.07 -9.28 -13.79
N MET A 94 -23.89 -9.81 -14.07
CA MET A 94 -23.50 -11.17 -13.69
C MET A 94 -23.15 -11.29 -12.19
N GLY A 95 -23.15 -10.18 -11.44
CA GLY A 95 -22.79 -10.17 -10.02
C GLY A 95 -21.31 -10.45 -9.77
N VAL A 96 -20.45 -10.21 -10.77
CA VAL A 96 -19.01 -10.39 -10.59
C VAL A 96 -18.50 -9.21 -9.76
N HIS A 97 -18.00 -9.45 -8.55
CA HIS A 97 -17.50 -8.38 -7.69
C HIS A 97 -15.99 -8.16 -7.84
N SER A 98 -15.56 -6.89 -7.69
CA SER A 98 -14.15 -6.48 -7.68
C SER A 98 -13.29 -6.95 -8.87
N TRP A 99 -13.93 -7.31 -9.99
CA TRP A 99 -13.25 -7.87 -11.17
C TRP A 99 -12.31 -6.86 -11.83
N ASN A 100 -12.61 -5.57 -11.74
CA ASN A 100 -11.82 -4.47 -12.28
C ASN A 100 -10.76 -3.92 -11.31
N LYS A 101 -10.51 -4.62 -10.20
CA LYS A 101 -9.48 -4.25 -9.23
C LYS A 101 -8.14 -4.89 -9.60
N LEU A 102 -7.08 -4.10 -9.61
CA LEU A 102 -5.69 -4.52 -9.69
C LEU A 102 -5.04 -4.31 -8.33
N GLU A 103 -4.20 -5.24 -7.91
CA GLU A 103 -3.55 -5.23 -6.60
C GLU A 103 -2.12 -5.75 -6.73
N GLU A 104 -1.21 -5.12 -6.01
CA GLU A 104 0.17 -5.53 -5.82
C GLU A 104 0.50 -5.41 -4.33
N SER A 105 1.27 -6.35 -3.82
CA SER A 105 1.73 -6.33 -2.44
C SER A 105 3.21 -6.68 -2.37
N LEU A 106 3.98 -5.91 -1.60
CA LEU A 106 5.37 -6.24 -1.29
C LEU A 106 5.56 -6.29 0.22
N GLN A 107 6.11 -7.40 0.69
CA GLN A 107 6.61 -7.51 2.06
C GLN A 107 8.14 -7.43 2.03
N THR A 108 8.70 -6.58 2.87
CA THR A 108 10.16 -6.43 2.95
C THR A 108 10.60 -6.14 4.38
N SER A 109 11.87 -6.37 4.66
CA SER A 109 12.46 -6.06 5.96
C SER A 109 13.79 -5.35 5.76
N ALA A 110 14.11 -4.44 6.67
CA ALA A 110 15.37 -3.72 6.64
C ALA A 110 15.92 -3.52 8.05
N VAL A 111 17.25 -3.54 8.16
CA VAL A 111 17.96 -3.20 9.39
C VAL A 111 18.49 -1.78 9.27
N LEU A 112 18.02 -0.87 10.10
CA LEU A 112 18.34 0.56 10.05
C LEU A 112 18.24 1.22 11.43
N GLU A 113 18.70 2.45 11.53
CA GLU A 113 18.46 3.32 12.69
C GLU A 113 16.96 3.66 12.77
N PHE A 114 16.42 3.79 13.98
CA PHE A 114 14.96 3.94 14.19
C PHE A 114 14.38 5.18 13.46
N ASP A 115 15.12 6.28 13.45
CA ASP A 115 14.77 7.53 12.77
C ASP A 115 14.72 7.42 11.24
N ARG A 116 15.33 6.39 10.65
CA ARG A 116 15.35 6.18 9.18
C ARG A 116 14.18 5.35 8.65
N ILE A 117 13.27 4.88 9.51
CA ILE A 117 12.15 4.01 9.10
C ILE A 117 11.25 4.68 8.06
N GLU A 118 10.86 5.94 8.30
CA GLU A 118 10.03 6.68 7.36
C GLU A 118 10.74 6.96 6.03
N LEU A 119 12.04 7.29 6.08
CA LEU A 119 12.84 7.48 4.87
C LEU A 119 12.89 6.19 4.05
N LYS A 120 13.09 5.05 4.72
CA LYS A 120 13.14 3.76 4.04
C LYS A 120 11.80 3.39 3.40
N ALA A 121 10.68 3.67 4.09
CA ALA A 121 9.36 3.47 3.53
C ALA A 121 9.14 4.30 2.25
N LYS A 122 9.63 5.55 2.20
CA LYS A 122 9.55 6.41 1.00
C LYS A 122 10.38 5.86 -0.16
N GLU A 123 11.58 5.35 0.10
CA GLU A 123 12.42 4.71 -0.93
C GLU A 123 11.74 3.48 -1.53
N VAL A 124 11.17 2.61 -0.67
CA VAL A 124 10.46 1.40 -1.11
C VAL A 124 9.22 1.77 -1.91
N ALA A 125 8.45 2.76 -1.44
CA ALA A 125 7.31 3.29 -2.17
C ALA A 125 7.69 3.80 -3.56
N GLY A 126 8.74 4.63 -3.66
CA GLY A 126 9.21 5.19 -4.92
C GLY A 126 9.52 4.14 -5.98
N LYS A 127 10.25 3.08 -5.59
CA LYS A 127 10.57 1.97 -6.48
C LYS A 127 9.33 1.26 -7.01
N ILE A 128 8.37 0.96 -6.13
CA ILE A 128 7.15 0.28 -6.55
C ILE A 128 6.27 1.16 -7.44
N ILE A 129 6.20 2.46 -7.19
CA ILE A 129 5.48 3.38 -8.07
C ILE A 129 6.07 3.32 -9.49
N GLU A 130 7.39 3.37 -9.61
CA GLU A 130 8.07 3.28 -10.90
C GLU A 130 7.81 1.93 -11.58
N ASP A 131 7.92 0.84 -10.84
CA ASP A 131 7.64 -0.50 -11.34
C ASP A 131 6.19 -0.63 -11.83
N ILE A 132 5.21 -0.16 -11.06
CA ILE A 132 3.79 -0.19 -11.43
C ILE A 132 3.54 0.63 -12.68
N LYS A 133 4.07 1.86 -12.74
CA LYS A 133 3.92 2.74 -13.93
C LYS A 133 4.43 2.06 -15.20
N ASN A 134 5.55 1.36 -15.11
CA ASN A 134 6.17 0.69 -16.25
C ASN A 134 5.52 -0.65 -16.59
N LYS A 135 5.00 -1.36 -15.59
CA LYS A 135 4.42 -2.70 -15.74
C LYS A 135 3.01 -2.66 -16.35
N TYR A 136 2.14 -1.79 -15.85
CA TYR A 136 0.70 -1.85 -16.10
C TYR A 136 0.27 -1.12 -17.38
N SER A 137 0.66 -1.67 -18.53
CA SER A 137 0.09 -1.29 -19.82
C SER A 137 -1.38 -1.73 -19.96
N LEU A 138 -2.16 -1.04 -20.81
CA LEU A 138 -3.53 -1.45 -21.20
C LEU A 138 -3.63 -2.94 -21.57
N LYS A 139 -2.66 -3.48 -22.31
CA LYS A 139 -2.64 -4.88 -22.74
C LYS A 139 -2.51 -5.83 -21.55
N LEU A 140 -1.60 -5.55 -20.62
CA LEU A 140 -1.41 -6.39 -19.43
C LEU A 140 -2.64 -6.30 -18.51
N LYS A 141 -3.19 -5.10 -18.31
CA LYS A 141 -4.44 -4.89 -17.56
C LYS A 141 -5.55 -5.76 -18.13
N ALA A 142 -5.79 -5.72 -19.45
CA ALA A 142 -6.81 -6.53 -20.11
C ALA A 142 -6.61 -8.04 -19.86
N GLN A 143 -5.38 -8.54 -19.98
CA GLN A 143 -5.08 -9.96 -19.73
C GLN A 143 -5.36 -10.35 -18.28
N MET A 144 -4.96 -9.54 -17.30
CA MET A 144 -5.21 -9.79 -15.89
C MET A 144 -6.70 -9.75 -15.56
N LEU A 145 -7.42 -8.74 -16.07
CA LEU A 145 -8.86 -8.59 -15.86
C LEU A 145 -9.64 -9.77 -16.46
N LEU A 146 -9.34 -10.17 -17.70
CA LEU A 146 -9.99 -11.32 -18.34
C LEU A 146 -9.72 -12.62 -17.58
N SER A 147 -8.51 -12.79 -17.05
CA SER A 147 -8.15 -13.94 -16.23
C SER A 147 -8.92 -13.95 -14.91
N LYS A 148 -9.04 -12.79 -14.23
CA LYS A 148 -9.88 -12.64 -13.04
C LYS A 148 -11.35 -12.97 -13.34
N ILE A 149 -11.93 -12.36 -14.37
CA ILE A 149 -13.33 -12.56 -14.77
C ILE A 149 -13.62 -14.06 -15.02
N LYS A 150 -12.72 -14.79 -15.68
CA LYS A 150 -12.88 -16.23 -15.94
C LYS A 150 -12.91 -17.08 -14.67
N LEU A 151 -12.22 -16.65 -13.62
CA LEU A 151 -12.10 -17.38 -12.35
C LEU A 151 -13.12 -16.91 -11.31
N SER A 152 -13.76 -15.77 -11.52
CA SER A 152 -14.70 -15.21 -10.56
C SER A 152 -16.00 -16.02 -10.50
N PRO A 153 -16.52 -16.30 -9.30
CA PRO A 153 -17.84 -16.89 -9.15
C PRO A 153 -18.91 -15.91 -9.65
N ILE A 154 -19.91 -16.45 -10.34
CA ILE A 154 -21.04 -15.70 -10.88
C ILE A 154 -22.21 -15.88 -9.92
N SER A 155 -22.66 -14.80 -9.28
CA SER A 155 -23.74 -14.82 -8.28
C SER A 155 -25.07 -14.26 -8.82
N GLY A 156 -25.05 -13.58 -9.97
CA GLY A 156 -26.21 -12.96 -10.59
C GLY A 156 -27.24 -13.94 -11.18
N PHE A 157 -26.96 -15.25 -11.18
CA PHE A 157 -27.88 -16.30 -11.62
C PHE A 157 -28.49 -17.10 -10.45
N SER A 158 -28.45 -16.59 -9.22
CA SER A 158 -29.14 -17.25 -8.08
C SER A 158 -30.66 -17.09 -8.19
N MET A 159 -31.28 -18.16 -8.70
CA MET A 159 -32.66 -18.65 -8.58
C MET A 159 -33.77 -17.60 -8.40
N SER A 160 -34.47 -17.30 -9.50
CA SER A 160 -35.92 -17.14 -9.43
C SER A 160 -36.55 -18.55 -9.34
N ASP A 161 -36.89 -18.98 -8.13
CA ASP A 161 -37.96 -19.97 -7.89
C ASP A 161 -39.31 -19.23 -7.81
#